data_AF-A0A059ALN9-F1
#
_entry.id   AF-A0A059ALN9-F1
#
_cell.length_a   1.000
_cell.length_b   1.000
_cell.length_c   1.000
_cell.angle_alpha   90.00
_cell.angle_beta   90.00
_cell.angle_gamma   90.00
#
_symmetry.space_group_name_H-M   'P 1'
#
loop_
_entity.id
_entity.type
_entity.pdbx_description
1 polymer ?
#
loop_
_entity_poly.entity_id
_entity_poly.type
_entity_poly.pdbx_seq_one_letter_code
_entity_poly.pdbx_strand_id
1 'polypeptide(L)'
;ILHYLGLDHVGHLGGRNSFLMGPKLKEMDEVIEMIHQSSLRDKKNHQTGTLLVIVSDHGMTESGNHGGSSFEETDSLAVFVDLGDHTLDHASTTGNSANQIDIAGTVALLFNVPIPKNNIGVVIPHALNFMT
;
A
#
# COMPACT_ATOMS: atom_id res chain seq x y z
N ILE A 1 5.74 10.92 3.53
CA ILE A 1 5.80 9.46 3.86
C ILE A 1 5.41 9.32 5.32
N LEU A 2 4.47 8.44 5.62
CA LEU A 2 4.05 8.09 6.97
C LEU A 2 4.38 6.61 7.20
N HIS A 3 4.83 6.26 8.40
CA HIS A 3 5.23 4.89 8.74
C HIS A 3 4.64 4.53 10.11
N TYR A 4 3.88 3.43 10.17
CA TYR A 4 3.12 3.02 11.35
C TYR A 4 3.59 1.64 11.82
N LEU A 5 4.11 1.57 13.04
CA LEU A 5 4.64 0.33 13.66
C LEU A 5 3.57 -0.49 14.39
N GLY A 6 2.36 0.03 14.49
CA GLY A 6 1.39 -0.45 15.44
C GLY A 6 0.91 -1.89 15.19
N LEU A 7 0.77 -2.29 13.93
CA LEU A 7 0.40 -3.66 13.54
C LEU A 7 1.52 -4.66 13.83
N ASP A 8 2.77 -4.28 13.54
CA ASP A 8 3.95 -5.09 13.85
C ASP A 8 4.05 -5.35 15.36
N HIS A 9 3.95 -4.29 16.17
CA HIS A 9 4.02 -4.41 17.64
C HIS A 9 2.94 -5.32 18.24
N VAL A 10 1.66 -5.15 17.87
CA VAL A 10 0.59 -6.03 18.39
C VAL A 10 0.70 -7.44 17.83
N GLY A 11 1.29 -7.56 16.64
CA GLY A 11 1.65 -8.81 16.00
C GLY A 11 2.65 -9.62 16.81
N HIS A 12 3.82 -9.05 17.12
CA HIS A 12 4.82 -9.69 17.99
C HIS A 12 4.29 -10.05 19.37
N LEU A 13 3.39 -9.22 19.92
CA LEU A 13 2.87 -9.41 21.27
C LEU A 13 1.91 -10.60 21.40
N GLY A 14 1.05 -10.83 20.40
CA GLY A 14 -0.05 -11.80 20.53
C GLY A 14 -0.29 -12.69 19.31
N GLY A 15 0.52 -12.56 18.27
CA GLY A 15 0.30 -13.21 16.99
C GLY A 15 -0.76 -12.53 16.12
N ARG A 16 -0.84 -12.97 14.86
CA ARG A 16 -1.75 -12.39 13.86
C ARG A 16 -3.22 -12.53 14.23
N ASN A 17 -3.58 -13.58 14.98
CA ASN A 17 -4.96 -13.87 15.40
C ASN A 17 -5.29 -13.32 16.81
N SER A 18 -4.43 -12.47 17.37
CA SER A 18 -4.66 -11.81 18.65
C SER A 18 -5.93 -10.95 18.64
N PHE A 19 -6.61 -10.87 19.79
CA PHE A 19 -7.72 -9.93 20.00
C PHE A 19 -7.29 -8.46 19.85
N LEU A 20 -5.98 -8.17 19.90
CA LEU A 20 -5.41 -6.84 19.68
C LEU A 20 -5.33 -6.46 18.19
N MET A 21 -5.29 -7.45 17.29
CA MET A 21 -5.08 -7.21 15.86
C MET A 21 -6.28 -6.48 15.23
N GLY A 22 -7.50 -6.92 15.54
CA GLY A 22 -8.74 -6.33 15.00
C GLY A 22 -8.87 -4.82 15.30
N PRO A 23 -8.81 -4.40 16.58
CA PRO A 23 -8.82 -2.98 16.93
C PRO A 23 -7.69 -2.18 16.27
N LYS A 24 -6.51 -2.77 16.12
CA LYS A 24 -5.36 -2.07 15.52
C LYS A 24 -5.49 -1.90 14.01
N LEU A 25 -6.03 -2.91 13.31
CA LEU A 25 -6.39 -2.80 11.89
C LEU A 25 -7.45 -1.71 11.68
N LYS A 26 -8.47 -1.66 12.56
CA LYS A 26 -9.49 -0.60 12.53
C LYS A 26 -8.89 0.80 12.69
N GLU A 27 -7.94 0.96 13.61
CA GLU A 27 -7.22 2.22 13.78
C GLU A 27 -6.47 2.62 12.49
N MET A 28 -5.82 1.68 11.80
CA MET A 28 -5.12 1.97 10.54
C MET A 28 -6.09 2.31 9.41
N ASP A 29 -7.24 1.64 9.34
CA ASP A 29 -8.32 1.97 8.40
C ASP A 29 -8.85 3.40 8.62
N GLU A 30 -9.11 3.79 9.87
CA GLU A 30 -9.54 5.14 10.23
C GLU A 30 -8.49 6.21 9.87
N VAL A 31 -7.19 5.89 10.02
CA VAL A 31 -6.08 6.77 9.58
C VAL A 31 -6.06 6.92 8.05
N ILE A 32 -6.20 5.83 7.31
CA ILE A 32 -6.24 5.85 5.84
C ILE A 32 -7.44 6.68 5.37
N GLU A 33 -8.61 6.49 5.97
CA GLU A 33 -9.81 7.27 5.69
C GLU A 33 -9.57 8.76 5.96
N MET A 34 -8.97 9.12 7.09
CA MET A 34 -8.66 10.51 7.42
C MET A 34 -7.76 11.17 6.38
N ILE A 35 -6.70 10.48 5.93
CA ILE A 35 -5.78 10.97 4.90
C ILE A 35 -6.53 11.15 3.58
N HIS A 36 -7.29 10.13 3.15
CA HIS A 36 -8.08 10.14 1.94
C HIS A 36 -9.05 11.34 1.92
N GLN A 37 -9.84 11.53 2.98
CA GLN A 37 -10.79 12.64 3.10
C GLN A 37 -10.10 14.01 3.11
N SER A 38 -8.93 14.12 3.72
CA SER A 38 -8.16 15.37 3.74
C SER A 38 -7.65 15.72 2.33
N SER A 39 -7.12 14.74 1.61
CA SER A 39 -6.65 14.92 0.23
C SER A 39 -7.78 15.29 -0.74
N LEU A 40 -8.99 14.72 -0.58
CA LEU A 40 -10.16 15.12 -1.36
C LEU A 40 -10.57 16.59 -1.14
N ARG A 41 -10.40 17.12 0.08
CA ARG A 41 -10.66 18.54 0.37
C ARG A 41 -9.62 19.44 -0.28
N ASP A 42 -8.36 19.05 -0.24
CA ASP A 42 -7.25 19.82 -0.84
C ASP A 42 -7.30 19.86 -2.37
N LYS A 43 -7.82 18.80 -3.01
CA LYS A 43 -8.05 18.75 -4.46
C LYS A 43 -8.99 19.84 -4.95
N LYS A 44 -9.97 20.28 -4.16
CA LYS A 44 -10.82 21.43 -4.55
C LYS A 44 -10.02 22.72 -4.76
N ASN A 45 -8.80 22.79 -4.21
CA ASN A 45 -7.93 23.96 -4.27
C ASN A 45 -6.76 23.80 -5.28
N HIS A 46 -6.52 22.60 -5.83
CA HIS A 46 -5.37 22.31 -6.70
C HIS A 46 -5.76 21.44 -7.91
N GLN A 47 -5.20 21.75 -9.08
CA GLN A 47 -5.49 21.02 -10.33
C GLN A 47 -4.74 19.69 -10.48
N THR A 48 -3.82 19.37 -9.57
CA THR A 48 -3.01 18.14 -9.61
C THR A 48 -3.65 17.03 -8.79
N GLY A 49 -3.77 15.83 -9.36
CA GLY A 49 -4.22 14.63 -8.64
C GLY A 49 -3.26 14.22 -7.53
N THR A 50 -3.76 13.47 -6.54
CA THR A 50 -2.95 12.85 -5.50
C THR A 50 -3.10 11.35 -5.59
N LEU A 51 -1.99 10.63 -5.66
CA LEU A 51 -1.96 9.17 -5.57
C LEU A 51 -1.62 8.78 -4.13
N LEU A 52 -2.53 8.06 -3.47
CA LEU A 52 -2.26 7.47 -2.17
C LEU A 52 -1.77 6.03 -2.36
N VAL A 53 -0.56 5.75 -1.90
CA VAL A 53 0.09 4.43 -1.98
C VAL A 53 0.22 3.87 -0.56
N ILE A 54 -0.50 2.79 -0.26
CA ILE A 54 -0.46 2.08 1.02
C ILE A 54 0.31 0.79 0.80
N VAL A 55 1.42 0.61 1.50
CA VAL A 55 2.27 -0.57 1.37
C VAL A 55 2.69 -1.09 2.74
N SER A 56 3.01 -2.38 2.78
CA SER A 56 3.61 -3.07 3.91
C SER A 56 4.95 -3.67 3.47
N ASP A 57 5.96 -3.53 4.32
CA ASP A 57 7.31 -4.04 4.13
C ASP A 57 7.38 -5.56 4.34
N HIS A 58 6.54 -6.13 5.20
CA HIS A 58 6.45 -7.58 5.40
C HIS A 58 5.07 -8.02 5.89
N GLY A 59 4.75 -9.28 5.64
CA GLY A 59 3.69 -9.98 6.35
C GLY A 59 4.18 -10.52 7.70
N MET A 60 3.47 -11.50 8.25
CA MET A 60 3.81 -12.07 9.55
C MET A 60 3.19 -13.46 9.72
N THR A 61 3.92 -14.35 10.40
CA THR A 61 3.45 -15.68 10.79
C THR A 61 2.30 -15.63 11.81
N GLU A 62 1.60 -16.75 12.00
CA GLU A 62 0.51 -16.84 13.00
C GLU A 62 0.98 -16.48 14.42
N SER A 63 2.20 -16.89 14.78
CA SER A 63 2.81 -16.62 16.09
C SER A 63 3.37 -15.19 16.22
N GLY A 64 3.24 -14.35 15.19
CA GLY A 64 3.66 -12.96 15.26
C GLY A 64 5.11 -12.69 14.89
N ASN A 65 5.79 -13.64 14.25
CA ASN A 65 7.18 -13.47 13.82
C ASN A 65 7.29 -13.11 12.33
N HIS A 66 8.38 -12.45 11.96
CA HIS A 66 8.71 -12.15 10.57
C HIS A 66 10.23 -12.19 10.32
N GLY A 67 10.65 -12.74 9.19
CA GLY A 67 12.03 -12.78 8.72
C GLY A 67 12.17 -13.10 7.23
N GLY A 68 11.05 -13.20 6.50
CA GLY A 68 11.00 -13.42 5.06
C GLY A 68 11.29 -14.86 4.60
N SER A 69 11.20 -15.85 5.49
CA SER A 69 11.46 -17.25 5.18
C SER A 69 10.21 -18.03 4.77
N SER A 70 9.02 -17.54 5.13
CA SER A 70 7.73 -18.13 4.78
C SER A 70 6.93 -17.24 3.83
N PHE A 71 5.95 -17.85 3.16
CA PHE A 71 5.03 -17.13 2.30
C PHE A 71 4.32 -16.02 3.07
N GLU A 72 3.80 -16.32 4.26
CA GLU A 72 3.07 -15.38 5.11
C GLU A 72 3.92 -14.18 5.57
N GLU A 73 5.24 -14.34 5.68
CA GLU A 73 6.16 -13.26 6.02
C GLU A 73 6.47 -12.35 4.82
N THR A 74 6.38 -12.89 3.59
CA THR A 74 6.64 -12.14 2.35
C THR A 74 5.37 -11.60 1.68
N ASP A 75 4.22 -12.17 2.00
CA ASP A 75 2.90 -11.77 1.51
C ASP A 75 2.47 -10.48 2.23
N SER A 76 2.82 -9.34 1.62
CA SER A 76 2.57 -8.00 2.16
C SER A 76 1.58 -7.21 1.30
N LEU A 77 0.93 -6.24 1.94
CA LEU A 77 -0.08 -5.41 1.30
C LEU A 77 0.54 -4.37 0.37
N ALA A 78 -0.06 -4.18 -0.81
CA ALA A 78 0.13 -3.00 -1.64
C ALA A 78 -1.22 -2.55 -2.23
N VAL A 79 -1.59 -1.30 -2.01
CA VAL A 79 -2.83 -0.68 -2.51
C VAL A 79 -2.48 0.68 -3.09
N PHE A 80 -2.97 0.93 -4.31
CA PHE A 80 -2.87 2.21 -4.99
C PHE A 80 -4.27 2.79 -5.12
N VAL A 81 -4.46 4.00 -4.60
CA VAL A 81 -5.72 4.71 -4.63
C VAL A 81 -5.50 6.03 -5.34
N ASP A 82 -6.09 6.16 -6.53
CA ASP A 82 -6.21 7.45 -7.18
C ASP A 82 -7.34 8.24 -6.53
N LEU A 83 -7.06 9.50 -6.22
CA LEU A 83 -8.01 10.45 -5.64
C LEU A 83 -8.64 11.33 -6.74
N GLY A 84 -8.59 10.87 -7.99
CA GLY A 84 -9.23 11.38 -9.21
C GLY A 84 -10.77 11.34 -9.18
N ASP A 85 -11.41 12.08 -10.10
CA ASP A 85 -12.88 12.05 -10.28
C ASP A 85 -13.27 10.98 -11.31
N HIS A 86 -12.59 9.85 -11.23
CA HIS A 86 -12.83 8.72 -12.11
C HIS A 86 -13.78 7.78 -11.38
N THR A 87 -14.91 7.49 -12.03
CA THR A 87 -15.77 6.38 -11.63
C THR A 87 -14.87 5.15 -11.52
N LEU A 88 -14.75 4.61 -10.31
CA LEU A 88 -14.02 3.37 -10.05
C LEU A 88 -14.68 2.28 -10.89
N ASP A 89 -14.15 2.02 -12.08
CA ASP A 89 -14.34 0.74 -12.73
C ASP A 89 -13.70 -0.26 -11.77
N HIS A 90 -14.54 -1.07 -11.12
CA HIS A 90 -14.11 -2.11 -10.20
C HIS A 90 -12.95 -2.87 -10.84
N ALA A 91 -11.73 -2.64 -10.34
CA ALA A 91 -10.54 -3.24 -10.90
C ALA A 91 -10.71 -4.76 -10.86
N SER A 92 -10.69 -5.37 -12.04
CA SER A 92 -10.71 -6.82 -12.20
C SER A 92 -9.65 -7.42 -11.29
N THR A 93 -10.09 -8.26 -10.34
CA THR A 93 -9.25 -8.89 -9.30
C THR A 93 -8.31 -9.99 -9.84
N THR A 94 -8.14 -10.06 -11.16
CA THR A 94 -7.37 -11.09 -11.84
C THR A 94 -5.92 -10.63 -12.00
N GLY A 95 -4.99 -11.22 -11.22
CA GLY A 95 -3.55 -10.97 -11.35
C GLY A 95 -2.96 -9.99 -10.32
N ASN A 96 -3.52 -9.93 -9.10
CA ASN A 96 -3.13 -9.02 -8.01
C ASN A 96 -1.78 -9.36 -7.30
N SER A 97 -0.84 -10.03 -7.96
CA SER A 97 0.47 -10.34 -7.38
C SER A 97 1.55 -9.50 -8.05
N ALA A 98 2.37 -8.85 -7.23
CA ALA A 98 3.55 -8.11 -7.63
C ALA A 98 4.66 -8.36 -6.59
N ASN A 99 5.92 -8.17 -6.97
CA ASN A 99 7.01 -8.20 -6.00
C ASN A 99 7.21 -6.81 -5.41
N GLN A 100 7.67 -6.71 -4.16
CA GLN A 100 7.95 -5.40 -3.55
C GLN A 100 8.99 -4.58 -4.35
N ILE A 101 9.92 -5.27 -5.03
CA ILE A 101 10.92 -4.64 -5.91
C ILE A 101 10.31 -3.94 -7.14
N ASP A 102 9.05 -4.24 -7.48
CA ASP A 102 8.34 -3.66 -8.61
C ASP A 102 7.79 -2.26 -8.28
N ILE A 103 7.67 -1.92 -6.99
CA ILE A 103 7.05 -0.68 -6.51
C ILE A 103 7.88 0.55 -6.91
N ALA A 104 9.21 0.50 -6.74
CA ALA A 104 10.05 1.68 -6.93
C ALA A 104 10.04 2.17 -8.39
N GLY A 105 10.19 1.27 -9.36
CA GLY A 105 10.07 1.61 -10.78
C GLY A 105 8.67 2.08 -11.16
N THR A 106 7.63 1.45 -10.62
CA THR A 106 6.22 1.83 -10.88
C THR A 106 5.92 3.25 -10.38
N VAL A 107 6.26 3.57 -9.13
CA VAL A 107 6.05 4.90 -8.56
C VAL A 107 6.88 5.96 -9.28
N ALA A 108 8.11 5.64 -9.69
CA ALA A 108 8.93 6.58 -10.45
C ALA A 108 8.24 7.00 -11.77
N LEU A 109 7.64 6.05 -12.49
CA LEU A 109 6.89 6.35 -13.72
C LEU A 109 5.63 7.18 -13.44
N LEU A 110 4.86 6.82 -12.41
CA LEU A 110 3.63 7.55 -12.05
C LEU A 110 3.89 9.03 -11.69
N PHE A 111 5.04 9.32 -11.10
CA PHE A 111 5.46 10.68 -10.75
C PHE A 111 6.29 11.37 -11.84
N ASN A 112 6.45 10.72 -13.01
CA ASN A 112 7.27 11.20 -14.13
C ASN A 112 8.71 11.59 -13.70
N VAL A 113 9.33 10.74 -12.89
CA VAL A 113 10.73 10.87 -12.46
C VAL A 113 11.55 9.67 -12.97
N PRO A 114 12.89 9.82 -13.09
CA PRO A 114 13.73 8.70 -13.52
C PRO A 114 13.64 7.49 -12.59
N ILE A 115 13.57 6.28 -13.17
CA ILE A 115 13.61 5.03 -12.42
C ILE A 115 14.94 4.92 -11.65
N PRO A 116 14.94 4.51 -10.37
CA PRO A 116 16.16 4.32 -9.61
C PRO A 116 17.14 3.38 -10.32
N LYS A 117 18.42 3.79 -10.40
CA LYS A 117 19.47 3.09 -11.17
C LYS A 117 19.58 1.58 -10.88
N ASN A 118 19.33 1.18 -9.64
CA ASN A 118 19.47 -0.21 -9.17
C ASN A 118 18.13 -0.96 -9.10
N ASN A 119 17.06 -0.41 -9.66
CA ASN A 119 15.77 -1.09 -9.73
C ASN A 119 15.90 -2.34 -10.60
N ILE A 120 15.61 -3.51 -10.03
CA ILE A 120 15.59 -4.80 -10.74
C ILE A 120 14.17 -5.36 -10.93
N GLY A 121 13.16 -4.70 -10.35
CA GLY A 121 11.76 -5.07 -10.54
C GLY A 121 11.22 -4.63 -11.90
N VAL A 122 10.02 -5.08 -12.20
CA VAL A 122 9.25 -4.70 -13.38
C VAL A 122 8.15 -3.72 -12.99
N VAL A 123 7.56 -3.04 -13.97
CA VAL A 123 6.46 -2.11 -13.71
C VAL A 123 5.18 -2.89 -13.46
N ILE A 124 4.40 -2.49 -12.44
CA ILE A 124 3.08 -3.05 -12.15
C ILE A 124 2.09 -2.46 -13.17
N PRO A 125 1.64 -3.22 -14.20
CA PRO A 125 0.96 -2.62 -15.34
C PRO A 125 -0.38 -1.98 -14.96
N HIS A 126 -1.14 -2.63 -14.07
CA HIS A 126 -2.44 -2.12 -13.62
C HIS A 126 -2.35 -0.79 -12.86
N ALA A 127 -1.22 -0.50 -12.21
CA ALA A 127 -1.00 0.78 -11.54
C ALA A 127 -0.83 1.93 -12.56
N LEU A 128 -0.45 1.65 -13.81
CA LEU A 128 -0.30 2.69 -14.83
C LEU A 128 -1.64 3.21 -15.37
N ASN A 129 -2.76 2.54 -15.07
CA ASN A 129 -4.09 3.03 -15.42
C ASN A 129 -4.39 4.39 -14.76
N PHE A 130 -3.62 4.81 -13.74
CA PHE A 130 -3.71 6.14 -13.14
C PHE A 130 -3.03 7.25 -13.96
N MET A 131 -2.35 6.94 -15.07
CA MET A 131 -1.74 7.95 -15.96
C MET A 131 -2.65 8.40 -17.11
N THR A 132 -3.79 7.75 -17.32
CA THR A 132 -4.74 8.03 -18.42
C THR A 132 -5.93 8.81 -17.92
#